data_AF-V7DBW6-F1
#
_entry.id   AF-V7DBW6-F1
#
_cell.length_a   1.000
_cell.length_b   1.000
_cell.length_c   1.000
_cell.angle_alpha   90.00
_cell.angle_beta   90.00
_cell.angle_gamma   90.00
#
_symmetry.space_group_name_H-M   'P 1'
#
loop_
_entity.id
_entity.type
_entity.pdbx_description
1 polymer ?
#
loop_
_entity_poly.entity_id
_entity_poly.type
_entity_poly.pdbx_seq_one_letter_code
_entity_poly.pdbx_strand_id
1 'polypeptide(L)'
;MLRLIMLATAGLLLSGCLQEEAKFPIVDLHGRLVVDQEMTASRQAQGIQGEYFKRVLSVNGQDMAFNDFVQQYCPDSNTRNETCIKAFRIKKIDDVSGATRFLPNGL
;
A
#
# COMPACT_ATOMS: atom_id res chain seq x y z
N MET A 1 -9.55 -3.45 -70.83
CA MET A 1 -9.19 -2.37 -69.88
C MET A 1 -9.02 -3.04 -68.51
N LEU A 2 -7.78 -3.23 -68.02
CA LEU A 2 -7.14 -2.45 -66.94
C LEU A 2 -7.88 -2.68 -65.58
N ARG A 3 -7.38 -3.25 -64.47
CA ARG A 3 -6.06 -3.40 -63.81
C ARG A 3 -6.33 -4.29 -62.57
N LEU A 4 -5.67 -5.44 -62.34
CA LEU A 4 -4.55 -5.65 -61.40
C LEU A 4 -4.38 -4.65 -60.24
N ILE A 5 -4.03 -5.18 -59.05
CA ILE A 5 -3.29 -4.61 -57.88
C ILE A 5 -4.14 -4.65 -56.58
N MET A 6 -3.94 -5.68 -55.73
CA MET A 6 -3.20 -5.65 -54.44
C MET A 6 -4.02 -5.02 -53.28
N LEU A 7 -3.82 -5.25 -51.98
CA LEU A 7 -2.72 -5.77 -51.18
C LEU A 7 -3.31 -6.10 -49.79
N ALA A 8 -2.76 -7.12 -49.15
CA ALA A 8 -2.94 -7.42 -47.75
C ALA A 8 -2.53 -6.23 -46.86
N THR A 9 -3.30 -5.96 -45.81
CA THR A 9 -2.80 -5.26 -44.61
C THR A 9 -3.23 -6.01 -43.37
N ALA A 10 -2.38 -6.95 -42.97
CA ALA A 10 -2.19 -7.29 -41.57
C ALA A 10 -1.65 -6.04 -40.87
N GLY A 11 -2.51 -5.32 -40.17
CA GLY A 11 -2.13 -4.23 -39.29
C GLY A 11 -2.13 -4.74 -37.86
N LEU A 12 -0.97 -5.17 -37.39
CA LEU A 12 -0.71 -5.50 -35.98
C LEU A 12 -1.17 -4.33 -35.09
N LEU A 13 -2.26 -4.51 -34.36
CA LEU A 13 -2.51 -3.75 -33.14
C LEU A 13 -1.86 -4.51 -31.97
N LEU A 14 -0.54 -4.67 -32.05
CA LEU A 14 0.29 -4.67 -30.85
C LEU A 14 0.38 -3.21 -30.39
N SER A 15 -0.73 -2.66 -29.90
CA SER A 15 -0.63 -1.58 -28.92
C SER A 15 -0.05 -2.25 -27.68
N GLY A 16 1.28 -2.34 -27.65
CA GLY A 16 2.00 -2.56 -26.42
C GLY A 16 1.47 -1.51 -25.45
N CYS A 17 0.72 -1.96 -24.46
CA CYS A 17 0.62 -1.23 -23.21
C CYS A 17 2.08 -1.10 -22.76
N LEU A 18 2.68 0.04 -23.07
CA LEU A 18 3.70 0.64 -22.23
C LEU A 18 3.03 0.83 -20.88
N GLN A 19 2.99 -0.26 -20.13
CA GLN A 19 2.63 -0.26 -18.74
C GLN A 19 3.81 0.45 -18.10
N GLU A 20 3.72 1.77 -18.00
CA GLU A 20 4.53 2.53 -17.05
C GLU A 20 4.46 1.72 -15.76
N GLU A 21 5.59 1.14 -15.35
CA GLU A 21 5.64 0.45 -14.08
C GLU A 21 5.14 1.45 -13.04
N ALA A 22 4.04 1.10 -12.38
CA ALA A 22 3.43 1.97 -11.39
C ALA A 22 4.51 2.34 -10.37
N LYS A 23 4.96 3.59 -10.41
CA LYS A 23 6.06 4.05 -9.59
C LYS A 23 5.71 3.80 -8.14
N PHE A 24 6.55 3.04 -7.44
CA PHE A 24 6.34 2.79 -6.02
C PHE A 24 6.33 4.15 -5.27
N PRO A 25 5.30 4.44 -4.46
CA PRO A 25 5.18 5.73 -3.82
C PRO A 25 6.29 5.95 -2.80
N ILE A 26 6.86 7.16 -2.80
CA ILE A 26 7.73 7.61 -1.72
C ILE A 26 6.81 8.00 -0.57
N VAL A 27 6.86 7.27 0.54
CA VAL A 27 5.97 7.44 1.69
C VAL A 27 6.76 7.38 2.98
N ASP A 28 6.39 8.23 3.95
CA ASP A 28 6.85 8.08 5.33
C ASP A 28 5.96 7.06 6.04
N LEU A 29 6.54 5.91 6.37
CA LEU A 29 5.83 4.81 7.03
C LEU A 29 5.52 5.10 8.50
N HIS A 30 6.05 6.16 9.10
CA HIS A 30 5.63 6.59 10.43
C HIS A 30 4.19 7.08 10.41
N GLY A 31 3.83 7.84 9.36
CA GLY A 31 2.50 8.39 9.19
C GLY A 31 1.99 9.17 10.41
N ARG A 32 0.68 9.35 10.46
CA ARG A 32 -0.05 9.92 11.60
C ARG A 32 -0.80 8.83 12.35
N LEU A 33 -0.88 8.96 13.66
CA LEU A 33 -1.68 8.09 14.51
C LEU A 33 -3.06 8.71 14.69
N VAL A 34 -4.09 7.90 14.48
CA VAL A 34 -5.48 8.29 14.71
C VAL A 34 -6.14 7.23 15.58
N VAL A 35 -7.07 7.64 16.44
CA VAL A 35 -7.80 6.70 17.29
C VAL A 35 -8.57 5.72 16.41
N ASP A 36 -8.36 4.43 16.67
CA ASP A 36 -9.17 3.36 16.13
C ASP A 36 -10.38 3.19 17.05
N GLN A 37 -11.50 3.81 16.67
CA GLN A 37 -12.73 3.78 17.46
C GLN A 37 -13.29 2.37 17.61
N GLU A 38 -13.16 1.53 16.60
CA GLU A 38 -13.67 0.15 16.61
C GLU A 38 -12.84 -0.70 17.58
N MET A 39 -11.51 -0.67 17.45
CA MET A 39 -10.62 -1.41 18.34
C MET A 39 -10.74 -0.90 19.78
N THR A 40 -10.80 0.43 19.96
CA THR A 40 -10.97 1.06 21.28
C THR A 40 -12.27 0.61 21.93
N ALA A 41 -13.40 0.70 21.23
CA ALA A 41 -14.69 0.28 21.77
C ALA A 41 -14.71 -1.23 22.10
N SER A 42 -14.14 -2.06 21.23
CA SER A 42 -14.04 -3.51 21.43
C SER A 42 -13.23 -3.88 22.68
N ARG A 43 -12.10 -3.19 22.90
CA ARG A 43 -11.24 -3.41 24.08
C ARG A 43 -11.87 -2.89 25.37
N GLN A 44 -12.51 -1.73 25.30
CA GLN A 44 -13.24 -1.17 26.45
C GLN A 44 -14.43 -2.05 26.86
N ALA A 45 -15.12 -2.67 25.91
CA ALA A 45 -16.17 -3.66 26.19
C ALA A 45 -15.63 -4.92 26.91
N GLN A 46 -14.32 -5.21 26.78
CA GLN A 46 -13.62 -6.28 27.50
C GLN A 46 -13.05 -5.81 28.85
N GLY A 47 -13.34 -4.57 29.28
CA GLY A 47 -12.83 -3.99 30.52
C GLY A 47 -11.40 -3.45 30.43
N ILE A 48 -10.82 -3.39 29.22
CA ILE A 48 -9.46 -2.87 29.00
C ILE A 48 -9.56 -1.36 28.75
N GLN A 49 -8.91 -0.58 29.60
CA GLN A 49 -8.88 0.88 29.48
C GLN A 49 -7.82 1.36 28.49
N GLY A 50 -8.07 2.52 27.87
CA GLY A 50 -7.14 3.20 26.96
C GLY A 50 -7.72 3.43 25.57
N GLU A 51 -7.01 4.23 24.78
CA GLU A 51 -7.25 4.44 23.35
C GLU A 51 -6.27 3.58 22.55
N TYR A 52 -6.78 2.95 21.50
CA TYR A 52 -6.00 2.24 20.52
C TYR A 52 -5.88 3.09 19.27
N PHE A 53 -4.73 3.04 18.61
CA PHE A 53 -4.46 3.86 17.44
C PHE A 53 -4.27 2.97 16.21
N LYS A 54 -4.66 3.51 15.06
CA LYS A 54 -4.29 3.02 13.74
C LYS A 54 -3.42 4.05 13.03
N ARG A 55 -2.61 3.56 12.10
CA ARG A 55 -1.68 4.38 11.33
C ARG A 55 -2.30 4.78 10.00
N VAL A 56 -2.19 6.07 9.67
CA VAL A 56 -2.62 6.64 8.39
C VAL A 56 -1.41 7.25 7.72
N LEU A 57 -1.18 6.88 6.47
CA LEU A 57 -0.07 7.36 5.65
C LEU A 57 -0.57 8.47 4.71
N SER A 58 0.29 9.43 4.40
CA SER A 58 0.08 10.37 3.30
C SER A 58 0.76 9.80 2.05
N VAL A 59 -0.01 9.18 1.16
CA VAL A 59 0.46 8.58 -0.10
C VAL A 59 0.02 9.48 -1.25
N ASN A 60 0.97 10.06 -1.98
CA ASN A 60 0.70 10.99 -3.10
C ASN A 60 -0.24 12.15 -2.73
N GLY A 61 -0.17 12.65 -1.49
CA GLY A 61 -1.00 13.75 -0.99
C GLY A 61 -2.41 13.32 -0.54
N GLN A 62 -2.70 12.03 -0.51
CA GLN A 62 -3.96 11.48 -0.01
C GLN A 62 -3.73 10.62 1.24
N ASP A 63 -4.66 10.69 2.18
CA ASP A 63 -4.67 9.81 3.33
C ASP A 63 -5.03 8.39 2.91
N MET A 64 -4.23 7.43 3.37
CA MET A 64 -4.42 6.00 3.14
C MET A 64 -4.21 5.25 4.45
N ALA A 65 -5.08 4.29 4.77
CA ALA A 65 -4.84 3.44 5.94
C ALA A 65 -3.59 2.59 5.70
N PHE A 66 -2.79 2.40 6.75
CA PHE A 66 -1.54 1.66 6.63
C PHE A 66 -1.73 0.21 6.11
N ASN A 67 -2.81 -0.46 6.53
CA ASN A 67 -3.13 -1.80 6.03
C ASN A 67 -3.47 -1.81 4.53
N ASP A 68 -4.18 -0.79 4.05
CA ASP A 68 -4.50 -0.64 2.62
C ASP A 68 -3.23 -0.40 1.81
N PHE A 69 -2.31 0.41 2.32
CA PHE A 69 -0.99 0.60 1.71
C PHE A 69 -0.23 -0.72 1.57
N VAL A 70 -0.16 -1.51 2.64
CA VAL A 70 0.52 -2.83 2.61
C VAL A 70 -0.15 -3.74 1.59
N GLN A 71 -1.48 -3.81 1.57
CA GLN A 71 -2.21 -4.66 0.63
C GLN A 71 -2.02 -4.24 -0.83
N GLN A 72 -2.03 -2.94 -1.11
CA GLN A 72 -1.96 -2.40 -2.47
C GLN A 72 -0.54 -2.41 -3.03
N TYR A 73 0.45 -2.00 -2.24
CA TYR A 73 1.82 -1.77 -2.72
C TYR A 73 2.79 -2.87 -2.31
N CYS A 74 2.46 -3.70 -1.32
CA CYS A 74 3.31 -4.77 -0.82
C CYS A 74 2.61 -6.15 -0.88
N PRO A 75 2.23 -6.64 -2.07
CA PRO A 75 1.48 -7.90 -2.21
C PRO A 75 2.32 -9.15 -1.92
N ASP A 76 3.65 -9.07 -2.03
CA ASP A 76 4.57 -10.19 -1.78
C ASP A 76 5.37 -9.96 -0.48
N SER A 77 5.24 -10.91 0.45
CA SER A 77 6.00 -10.92 1.70
C SER A 77 7.50 -11.19 1.52
N ASN A 78 7.91 -11.75 0.38
CA ASN A 78 9.31 -12.06 0.03
C ASN A 78 9.97 -10.97 -0.84
N THR A 79 9.35 -9.79 -0.90
CA THR A 79 9.85 -8.65 -1.66
C THR A 79 11.25 -8.19 -1.22
N ARG A 80 12.03 -7.70 -2.19
CA ARG A 80 13.31 -7.02 -1.95
C ARG A 80 13.17 -5.50 -1.79
N ASN A 81 11.94 -4.98 -1.90
CA ASN A 81 11.66 -3.55 -1.71
C ASN A 81 11.80 -3.19 -0.23
N GLU A 82 12.73 -2.29 0.10
CA GLU A 82 13.01 -1.89 1.48
C GLU A 82 11.79 -1.27 2.19
N THR A 83 10.99 -0.47 1.47
CA THR A 83 9.78 0.13 2.03
C THR A 83 8.78 -0.94 2.43
N CYS A 84 8.58 -1.96 1.60
CA CYS A 84 7.71 -3.08 1.97
C CYS A 84 8.27 -3.92 3.13
N ILE A 85 9.57 -4.18 3.15
CA ILE A 85 10.21 -4.88 4.29
C ILE A 85 9.97 -4.13 5.60
N LYS A 86 10.13 -2.80 5.59
CA LYS A 86 9.85 -1.95 6.76
C LYS A 86 8.36 -1.93 7.09
N ALA A 87 7.49 -1.82 6.08
CA ALA A 87 6.05 -1.82 6.28
C ALA A 87 5.57 -3.14 6.93
N PHE A 88 6.07 -4.30 6.51
CA PHE A 88 5.73 -5.57 7.18
C PHE A 88 6.19 -5.63 8.64
N ARG A 89 7.37 -5.06 8.95
CA ARG A 89 7.86 -4.99 10.33
C ARG A 89 7.00 -4.08 11.19
N ILE A 90 6.63 -2.90 10.68
CA ILE A 90 5.71 -1.97 11.36
C ILE A 90 4.34 -2.63 11.53
N LYS A 91 3.81 -3.30 10.49
CA LYS A 91 2.54 -4.02 10.55
C LYS A 91 2.53 -5.04 11.67
N LYS A 92 3.59 -5.84 11.81
CA LYS A 92 3.69 -6.82 12.90
C LYS A 92 3.64 -6.17 14.28
N ILE A 93 4.22 -4.98 14.45
CA ILE A 93 4.16 -4.23 15.72
C ILE A 93 2.74 -3.71 15.93
N ASP A 94 2.18 -3.03 14.93
CA ASP A 94 0.86 -2.42 15.00
C ASP A 94 -0.25 -3.47 15.23
N ASP A 95 -0.14 -4.68 14.64
CA ASP A 95 -1.10 -5.78 14.83
C ASP A 95 -1.08 -6.35 16.27
N VAL A 96 0.05 -6.26 16.98
CA VAL A 96 0.20 -6.81 18.34
C VAL A 96 -0.21 -5.80 19.39
N SER A 97 0.28 -4.56 19.28
CA SER A 97 0.12 -3.54 20.33
C SER A 97 -0.82 -2.39 19.96
N GLY A 98 -1.32 -2.36 18.73
CA GLY A 98 -1.86 -1.13 18.13
C GLY A 98 -0.74 -0.22 17.63
N ALA A 99 -1.09 0.75 16.79
CA ALA A 99 -0.11 1.65 16.20
C ALA A 99 0.56 2.53 17.26
N THR A 100 1.89 2.60 17.19
CA THR A 100 2.71 3.37 18.15
C THR A 100 3.63 4.38 17.45
N ARG A 101 3.96 5.45 18.18
CA ARG A 101 4.96 6.45 17.77
C ARG A 101 6.39 5.95 17.97
N PHE A 102 6.57 4.94 18.81
CA PHE A 102 7.88 4.41 19.18
C PHE A 102 8.22 3.19 18.33
N LEU A 103 8.64 3.44 17.10
CA LEU A 103 9.14 2.39 16.23
C LEU A 103 10.64 2.13 16.53
N PRO A 104 11.10 0.86 16.46
CA PRO A 104 12.51 0.54 16.52
C PRO A 104 13.35 1.32 15.51
N ASN A 105 14.59 1.66 15.91
CA ASN A 105 15.53 2.35 15.03
C ASN A 105 15.72 1.60 13.69
N GLY A 106 15.71 2.34 12.58
CA GLY A 106 15.88 1.78 11.25
C GLY A 106 14.58 1.33 10.56
N LEU A 107 13.43 1.60 11.17
CA LEU A 107 12.11 1.53 10.54
C LEU A 107 11.65 2.90 10.06
#